data_AF-A0A0G2GX61-F1
#
_entry.id   AF-A0A0G2GX61-F1
#
_cell.length_a   1.000
_cell.length_b   1.000
_cell.length_c   1.000
_cell.angle_alpha   90.00
_cell.angle_beta   90.00
_cell.angle_gamma   90.00
#
_symmetry.space_group_name_H-M   'P 1'
#
loop_
_entity.id
_entity.type
_entity.pdbx_description
1 polymer ?
#
loop_
_entity_poly.entity_id
_entity_poly.type
_entity_poly.pdbx_seq_one_letter_code
_entity_poly.pdbx_strand_id
1 'polypeptide(L)'
;MQFKVALVSLFAAMAIAAPELEKRCTADGGSCTQLSQCCSGNCEYDSSVGLVCRPAKKMMEKRCTANGGSCTQLSQCCSGNCEYDSSIGLVCKA
;
A
#
# COMPACT_ATOMS: atom_id res chain seq x y z
N MET A 1 -43.75 -39.07 47.86
CA MET A 1 -42.58 -39.13 48.78
C MET A 1 -41.48 -39.86 48.00
N GLN A 2 -40.33 -39.34 47.57
CA GLN A 2 -39.52 -38.17 47.91
C GLN A 2 -38.61 -37.86 46.69
N PHE A 3 -38.47 -36.58 46.34
CA PHE A 3 -37.23 -35.87 45.98
C PHE A 3 -36.13 -36.56 45.14
N LYS A 4 -35.89 -36.04 43.93
CA LYS A 4 -34.80 -35.06 43.69
C LYS A 4 -34.77 -34.60 42.24
N VAL A 5 -35.15 -33.35 42.04
CA VAL A 5 -34.85 -32.54 40.86
C VAL A 5 -33.34 -32.33 40.84
N ALA A 6 -32.62 -33.00 39.95
CA ALA A 6 -31.23 -32.66 39.64
C ALA A 6 -31.23 -31.66 38.48
N LEU A 7 -31.43 -30.41 38.85
CA LEU A 7 -30.87 -29.25 38.17
C LEU A 7 -29.37 -29.45 38.03
N VAL A 8 -28.85 -29.68 36.83
CA VAL A 8 -27.59 -29.04 36.40
C VAL A 8 -27.74 -28.70 34.92
N SER A 9 -28.06 -27.44 34.71
CA SER A 9 -28.12 -26.77 33.42
C SER A 9 -26.82 -26.98 32.65
N LEU A 10 -26.86 -27.76 31.57
CA LEU A 10 -25.87 -27.68 30.51
C LEU A 10 -26.09 -26.36 29.77
N PHE A 11 -25.64 -25.26 30.36
CA PHE A 11 -25.23 -24.12 29.56
C PHE A 11 -24.00 -24.58 28.80
N ALA A 12 -24.24 -25.14 27.61
CA ALA A 12 -23.22 -25.22 26.59
C ALA A 12 -22.74 -23.78 26.40
N ALA A 13 -21.56 -23.49 26.95
CA ALA A 13 -20.79 -22.33 26.59
C ALA A 13 -20.40 -22.53 25.13
N MET A 14 -21.33 -22.19 24.23
CA MET A 14 -20.98 -21.79 22.89
C MET A 14 -20.08 -20.60 23.08
N ALA A 15 -18.77 -20.87 23.06
CA ALA A 15 -17.77 -19.87 22.78
C ALA A 15 -18.24 -19.22 21.49
N ILE A 16 -18.85 -18.05 21.64
CA ILE A 16 -19.04 -17.12 20.56
C ILE A 16 -17.60 -16.77 20.21
N ALA A 17 -17.05 -17.51 19.24
CA ALA A 17 -15.92 -17.03 18.47
C ALA A 17 -16.48 -15.74 17.85
N ALA A 18 -16.27 -14.62 18.55
CA ALA A 18 -16.31 -13.33 17.92
C ALA A 18 -15.47 -13.53 16.66
N PRO A 19 -16.02 -13.27 15.45
CA PRO A 19 -15.14 -13.17 14.31
C PRO A 19 -14.16 -12.08 14.73
N GLU A 20 -12.93 -12.50 15.03
CA GLU A 20 -11.79 -11.62 15.07
C GLU A 20 -11.98 -10.73 13.85
N LEU A 21 -12.18 -9.44 14.09
CA LEU A 21 -12.36 -8.45 13.06
C LEU A 21 -11.01 -8.33 12.35
N GLU A 22 -10.60 -9.40 11.66
CA GLU A 22 -9.58 -9.35 10.63
C GLU A 22 -10.04 -8.23 9.75
N LYS A 23 -9.27 -7.15 9.77
CA LYS A 23 -9.48 -5.99 8.93
C LYS A 23 -9.33 -6.50 7.49
N ARG A 24 -10.41 -7.04 6.93
CA ARG A 24 -10.47 -7.51 5.56
C ARG A 24 -10.33 -6.27 4.69
N CYS A 25 -9.15 -6.12 4.12
CA CYS A 25 -8.93 -5.15 3.07
C CYS A 25 -9.51 -5.70 1.76
N THR A 26 -10.01 -4.81 0.91
CA THR A 26 -10.51 -5.09 -0.42
C THR A 26 -9.35 -5.29 -1.37
N ALA A 27 -9.37 -6.38 -2.13
CA ALA A 27 -8.37 -6.67 -3.16
C ALA A 27 -8.47 -5.67 -4.34
N ASP A 28 -7.39 -5.58 -5.14
CA ASP A 28 -7.38 -4.76 -6.35
C ASP A 28 -8.52 -5.16 -7.31
N GLY A 29 -9.19 -4.16 -7.88
CA GLY A 29 -10.39 -4.31 -8.72
C GLY A 29 -11.72 -4.26 -7.95
N GLY A 30 -11.71 -4.40 -6.63
CA GLY A 30 -12.91 -4.23 -5.80
C GLY A 30 -13.31 -2.76 -5.61
N SER A 31 -14.59 -2.49 -5.39
CA SER A 31 -15.06 -1.13 -5.11
C SER A 31 -14.55 -0.60 -3.77
N CYS A 32 -14.31 0.71 -3.68
CA CYS A 32 -13.83 1.36 -2.47
C CYS A 32 -14.44 2.75 -2.31
N THR A 33 -14.45 3.27 -1.08
CA THR A 33 -14.78 4.68 -0.79
C THR A 33 -13.64 5.42 -0.10
N GLN A 34 -12.67 4.69 0.44
CA GLN A 34 -11.50 5.24 1.12
C GLN A 34 -10.26 4.38 0.83
N LEU A 35 -9.08 5.00 0.78
CA LEU A 35 -7.78 4.37 0.53
C LEU A 35 -7.51 3.18 1.48
N SER A 36 -7.81 3.36 2.77
CA SER A 36 -7.58 2.37 3.84
C SER A 36 -8.41 1.10 3.72
N GLN A 37 -9.41 1.09 2.83
CA GLN A 37 -10.19 -0.12 2.55
C GLN A 37 -9.44 -1.05 1.62
N CYS A 38 -8.57 -0.54 0.74
CA CYS A 38 -7.84 -1.35 -0.23
C CYS A 38 -6.59 -1.97 0.38
N CYS A 39 -6.30 -3.24 0.09
CA CYS A 39 -5.07 -3.90 0.56
C CYS A 39 -3.80 -3.22 0.02
N SER A 40 -3.91 -2.63 -1.16
CA SER A 40 -2.88 -1.80 -1.78
C SER A 40 -2.74 -0.41 -1.15
N GLY A 41 -3.71 0.01 -0.32
CA GLY A 41 -3.82 1.37 0.19
C GLY A 41 -4.16 2.41 -0.89
N ASN A 42 -4.62 1.99 -2.06
CA ASN A 42 -4.93 2.88 -3.18
C ASN A 42 -6.32 2.63 -3.76
N CYS A 43 -7.11 3.70 -3.86
CA CYS A 43 -8.50 3.73 -4.28
C CYS A 43 -8.61 4.84 -5.32
N GLU A 44 -8.73 4.48 -6.60
CA GLU A 44 -8.72 5.41 -7.73
C GLU A 44 -10.08 5.38 -8.45
N TYR A 45 -10.48 6.52 -9.01
CA TYR A 45 -11.69 6.63 -9.79
C TYR A 45 -11.45 6.11 -11.22
N ASP A 46 -12.24 5.12 -11.61
CA ASP A 46 -12.35 4.62 -12.97
C ASP A 46 -13.65 5.14 -13.60
N SER A 47 -13.57 5.72 -14.79
CA SER A 47 -14.72 6.34 -15.46
C SER A 47 -15.82 5.35 -15.86
N SER A 48 -15.54 4.04 -15.87
CA SER A 48 -16.52 3.02 -16.29
C SER A 48 -17.23 2.37 -15.10
N VAL A 49 -16.57 2.29 -13.94
CA VAL A 49 -17.05 1.52 -12.77
C VAL A 49 -17.04 2.30 -11.45
N GLY A 50 -16.47 3.51 -11.42
CA GLY A 50 -16.38 4.34 -10.22
C GLY A 50 -15.10 4.09 -9.42
N LEU A 51 -15.15 4.36 -8.11
CA LEU A 51 -13.99 4.20 -7.22
C LEU A 51 -13.68 2.72 -6.99
N VAL A 52 -12.47 2.31 -7.36
CA VAL A 52 -11.99 0.93 -7.26
C VAL A 52 -10.58 0.87 -6.68
N CYS A 53 -10.30 -0.19 -5.93
CA CYS A 53 -8.98 -0.50 -5.44
C CYS A 53 -8.05 -0.76 -6.63
N ARG A 54 -6.93 -0.06 -6.65
CA ARG A 54 -5.91 -0.24 -7.68
C ARG A 54 -4.60 -0.59 -6.99
N PRO A 55 -3.68 -1.30 -7.66
CA PRO A 55 -2.36 -1.50 -7.11
C PRO A 55 -1.75 -0.14 -6.77
N ALA A 56 -1.05 -0.06 -5.64
CA ALA A 56 -0.29 1.14 -5.32
C ALA A 56 0.65 1.39 -6.49
N LYS A 57 0.58 2.58 -7.08
CA LYS A 57 1.61 2.98 -8.04
C LYS A 57 2.90 2.98 -7.24
N LYS A 58 3.81 2.05 -7.56
CA LYS A 58 5.20 2.20 -7.13
C LYS A 58 5.57 3.59 -7.62
N MET A 59 5.74 4.55 -6.71
CA MET A 59 6.30 5.83 -7.08
C MET A 59 7.54 5.46 -7.85
N MET A 60 7.56 5.78 -9.14
CA MET A 60 8.67 5.47 -10.02
C MET A 60 9.86 6.09 -9.31
N GLU A 61 10.66 5.25 -8.66
CA GLU A 61 11.83 5.70 -7.92
C GLU A 61 12.63 6.45 -8.95
N LYS A 62 12.67 7.78 -8.81
CA LYS A 62 13.20 8.66 -9.83
C LYS A 62 14.69 8.37 -9.86
N ARG A 63 15.10 7.43 -10.71
CA ARG A 63 16.50 7.04 -10.83
C ARG A 63 17.25 8.25 -11.34
N CYS A 64 17.96 8.87 -10.40
CA CYS A 64 18.88 9.94 -10.68
C CYS A 64 20.26 9.34 -11.00
N THR A 65 21.05 10.09 -11.74
CA THR A 65 22.40 9.75 -12.15
C THR A 65 23.35 10.14 -11.04
N ALA A 66 24.22 9.20 -10.63
CA ALA A 66 25.24 9.45 -9.63
C ALA A 66 26.32 10.41 -10.18
N ASN A 67 27.13 10.98 -9.28
CA ASN A 67 28.25 11.85 -9.65
C ASN A 67 29.22 11.11 -10.60
N GLY A 68 29.68 11.83 -11.62
CA GLY A 68 30.51 11.29 -12.72
C GLY A 68 29.73 10.68 -13.87
N GLY A 69 28.42 10.44 -13.72
CA GLY A 69 27.57 10.01 -14.83
C GLY A 69 27.22 11.15 -15.77
N SER A 70 27.03 10.86 -17.05
CA SER A 70 26.64 11.86 -18.05
C SER A 70 25.25 12.43 -17.78
N CYS A 71 25.06 13.71 -18.07
CA CYS A 71 23.79 14.40 -17.89
C CYS A 71 23.52 15.38 -19.02
N THR A 72 22.25 15.72 -19.23
CA THR A 72 21.87 16.82 -20.12
C THR A 72 21.07 17.91 -19.38
N GLN A 73 20.61 17.62 -18.16
CA GLN A 73 19.79 18.50 -17.35
C GLN A 73 20.09 18.28 -15.87
N LEU A 74 20.01 19.35 -15.06
CA LEU A 74 20.22 19.32 -13.60
C LEU A 74 19.37 18.26 -12.89
N SER A 75 18.11 18.11 -13.32
CA SER A 75 17.12 17.21 -12.71
C SER A 75 17.41 15.71 -12.90
N GLN A 76 18.40 15.38 -13.75
CA GLN A 76 18.86 14.02 -13.96
C GLN A 76 19.90 13.60 -12.92
N CYS A 77 20.61 14.54 -12.29
CA CYS A 77 21.67 14.24 -11.32
C CYS A 77 21.11 14.14 -9.90
N CYS A 78 21.59 13.17 -9.12
CA CYS A 78 21.16 13.00 -7.73
C CYS A 78 21.53 14.20 -6.84
N SER A 79 22.64 14.86 -7.17
CA SER A 79 23.09 16.13 -6.57
C SER A 79 22.28 17.35 -7.03
N GLY A 80 21.52 17.22 -8.12
CA GLY A 80 20.91 18.36 -8.80
C GLY A 80 21.89 19.22 -9.59
N ASN A 81 23.15 18.79 -9.76
CA ASN A 81 24.19 19.57 -10.41
C ASN A 81 24.76 18.82 -11.63
N CYS A 82 24.76 19.50 -12.78
CA CYS A 82 25.17 18.98 -14.09
C CYS A 82 26.10 20.02 -14.73
N GLU A 83 27.40 19.69 -14.79
CA GLU A 83 28.46 20.63 -15.18
C GLU A 83 29.26 20.09 -16.36
N TYR A 84 29.83 21.01 -17.15
CA TYR A 84 30.66 20.66 -18.28
C TYR A 84 32.10 20.35 -17.83
N ASP A 85 32.55 19.14 -18.07
CA ASP A 85 33.93 18.70 -17.89
C ASP A 85 34.63 18.67 -19.25
N SER A 86 35.78 19.34 -19.38
CA SER A 86 36.51 19.48 -20.64
C SER A 86 36.94 18.16 -21.28
N SER A 87 37.00 17.07 -20.49
CA SER A 87 37.47 15.76 -20.97
C SER A 87 36.32 14.80 -21.32
N ILE A 88 35.13 15.02 -20.75
CA ILE A 88 34.02 14.04 -20.78
C ILE A 88 32.72 14.67 -21.32
N GLY A 89 32.55 15.99 -21.22
CA GLY A 89 31.31 16.70 -21.51
C GLY A 89 30.47 16.94 -20.25
N LEU A 90 29.16 17.06 -20.42
CA LEU A 90 28.23 17.31 -19.31
C LEU A 90 28.11 16.08 -18.39
N VAL A 91 28.48 16.25 -17.12
CA VAL A 91 28.49 15.21 -16.10
C VAL A 91 27.91 15.69 -14.77
N CYS A 92 27.32 14.77 -14.01
CA CYS A 92 26.82 15.04 -12.67
C CYS A 92 28.00 15.29 -11.71
N LYS A 93 27.95 16.40 -10.98
CA LYS A 93 28.94 16.75 -9.94
C LYS A 93 28.25 16.87 -8.59
N ALA A 94 29.00 16.70 -7.50
CA ALA A 94 28.46 16.80 -6.15
C ALA A 94 27.98 18.21 -5.81
#